data_AF-A0A134CIV1-F1
#
_entry.id   AF-A0A134CIV1-F1
#
_cell.length_a   1.000
_cell.length_b   1.000
_cell.length_c   1.000
_cell.angle_alpha   90.00
_cell.angle_beta   90.00
_cell.angle_gamma   90.00
#
_symmetry.space_group_name_H-M   'P 1'
#
loop_
_entity.id
_entity.type
_entity.pdbx_description
1 polymer ?
#
loop_
_entity_poly.entity_id
_entity_poly.type
_entity_poly.pdbx_seq_one_letter_code
_entity_poly.pdbx_strand_id
1 'polypeptide(L)' 'RRSFPAAFCVYNTVFIDIKYVPDECIRFPSYGNRYYQITGIDEYSRKRVLKIVKEKSTYETGKYLGEISNGT' A
#
# COMPACT_ATOMS: atom_id res chain seq x y z
N ARG A 1 23.39 -30.25 -8.75
CA ARG A 1 22.00 -29.82 -8.47
C ARG A 1 21.89 -29.59 -6.97
N ARG A 2 22.06 -28.35 -6.49
CA ARG A 2 21.87 -28.02 -5.08
C ARG A 2 20.42 -27.59 -4.91
N SER A 3 19.59 -28.49 -4.39
CA SER A 3 18.29 -28.13 -3.81
C SER A 3 18.59 -27.36 -2.54
N PHE A 4 18.71 -26.03 -2.65
CA PHE A 4 18.59 -25.19 -1.47
C PHE A 4 17.20 -25.46 -0.90
N PRO A 5 17.07 -25.85 0.37
CA PRO A 5 15.75 -25.96 0.98
C PRO A 5 15.12 -24.59 0.82
N ALA A 6 13.92 -24.54 0.24
CA ALA A 6 13.06 -23.39 0.34
C ALA A 6 12.86 -23.19 1.84
N ALA A 7 13.68 -22.32 2.42
CA ALA A 7 13.50 -21.84 3.77
C ALA A 7 12.04 -21.42 3.82
N PHE A 8 11.31 -22.07 4.72
CA PHE A 8 9.98 -21.72 5.16
C PHE A 8 9.88 -20.19 5.12
N CYS A 9 9.21 -19.62 4.11
CA CYS A 9 9.18 -18.18 3.88
C CYS A 9 8.24 -17.60 4.94
N VAL A 10 8.77 -17.28 6.12
CA VAL A 10 8.06 -16.63 7.22
C VAL A 10 8.02 -15.10 7.04
N TYR A 11 8.65 -14.58 5.99
CA TYR A 11 8.63 -13.16 5.66
C TYR A 11 7.64 -12.91 4.54
N ASN A 12 6.41 -12.48 4.89
CA ASN A 12 5.48 -11.99 3.87
C ASN A 12 6.05 -10.73 3.22
N THR A 13 6.39 -10.81 1.94
CA THR A 13 6.68 -9.62 1.14
C THR A 13 5.39 -8.87 0.87
N VAL A 14 5.40 -7.56 1.10
CA VAL A 14 4.30 -6.68 0.72
C VAL A 14 4.76 -5.75 -0.39
N PHE A 15 4.01 -5.71 -1.49
CA PHE A 15 4.21 -4.74 -2.55
C PHE A 15 3.41 -3.48 -2.24
N ILE A 16 4.09 -2.34 -2.22
CA ILE A 16 3.48 -1.03 -1.98
C ILE A 16 3.68 -0.16 -3.21
N ASP A 17 2.59 0.40 -3.72
CA ASP A 17 2.56 1.29 -4.88
C ASP A 17 1.79 2.56 -4.53
N ILE A 18 2.30 3.72 -4.96
CA ILE A 18 1.67 5.03 -4.73
C ILE A 18 1.44 5.68 -6.08
N LYS A 19 0.18 6.01 -6.39
CA LYS A 19 -0.21 6.70 -7.63
C LYS A 19 -0.93 8.00 -7.33
N TYR A 20 -0.67 9.02 -8.15
CA TYR A 20 -1.45 10.26 -8.12
C TYR A 20 -2.85 10.01 -8.70
N VAL A 21 -3.86 10.55 -8.04
CA VAL A 21 -5.25 10.49 -8.49
C VAL A 21 -5.59 11.84 -9.13
N PRO A 22 -5.89 11.89 -10.44
CA PRO A 22 -6.29 13.13 -11.09
C PRO A 22 -7.64 13.61 -10.55
N ASP A 23 -7.84 14.92 -10.48
CA ASP A 23 -9.05 15.55 -9.93
C ASP A 23 -10.33 15.09 -10.65
N GLU A 24 -10.24 14.76 -11.94
CA GLU A 24 -11.35 14.20 -12.73
C GLU A 24 -11.90 12.88 -12.16
N CYS A 25 -11.07 12.12 -11.44
CA CYS A 25 -11.46 10.87 -10.79
C CYS A 25 -12.06 11.08 -9.38
N ILE A 26 -11.98 12.30 -8.84
CA ILE A 26 -12.39 12.62 -7.48
C ILE A 26 -13.83 13.13 -7.49
N ARG A 27 -14.77 12.30 -7.02
CA ARG A 27 -16.20 12.64 -6.96
C ARG A 27 -16.57 13.62 -5.84
N PHE A 28 -15.60 14.05 -5.04
CA PHE A 28 -15.77 15.01 -3.95
C PHE A 28 -14.95 16.27 -4.21
N PRO A 29 -15.35 17.44 -3.70
CA PRO A 29 -14.59 18.67 -3.91
C PRO A 29 -13.18 18.53 -3.32
N SER A 30 -12.16 18.59 -4.19
CA SER A 30 -10.76 18.44 -3.77
C SER A 30 -10.21 19.68 -3.08
N TYR A 31 -10.87 20.84 -3.24
CA TYR A 31 -10.47 22.15 -2.69
C TYR A 31 -9.00 22.49 -2.97
N GLY A 32 -8.49 22.10 -4.15
CA GLY A 32 -7.10 22.32 -4.56
C GLY A 32 -6.08 21.34 -3.96
N ASN A 33 -6.53 20.32 -3.21
CA ASN A 33 -5.65 19.29 -2.66
C ASN A 33 -5.40 18.19 -3.69
N ARG A 34 -4.15 17.74 -3.78
CA ARG A 34 -3.76 16.60 -4.62
C ARG A 34 -3.88 15.31 -3.84
N TYR A 35 -4.69 14.38 -4.32
CA TYR A 35 -4.86 13.08 -3.67
C TYR A 35 -3.94 12.03 -4.29
N TYR A 36 -3.49 11.12 -3.44
CA TYR A 36 -2.69 9.97 -3.83
C TYR A 36 -3.35 8.70 -3.32
N GLN A 37 -3.28 7.64 -4.11
CA GLN A 37 -3.73 6.32 -3.73
C GLN A 37 -2.52 5.46 -3.40
N ILE A 38 -2.51 4.93 -2.18
CA ILE A 38 -1.57 3.91 -1.73
C ILE A 38 -2.25 2.56 -1.88
N THR A 39 -1.56 1.63 -2.54
CA THR A 39 -2.01 0.25 -2.73
C THR A 39 -0.98 -0.68 -2.12
N GLY A 40 -1.43 -1.53 -1.19
CA GLY A 40 -0.61 -2.56 -0.56
C GLY A 40 -1.16 -3.93 -0.92
N ILE A 41 -0.30 -4.81 -1.42
CA ILE A 41 -0.66 -6.18 -1.77
C ILE A 41 0.26 -7.12 -1.01
N ASP A 42 -0.33 -7.96 -0.17
CA ASP A 42 0.40 -9.04 0.48
C ASP A 42 0.62 -10.19 -0.52
N GLU A 43 1.88 -10.61 -0.71
CA GLU A 43 2.25 -11.64 -1.68
C GLU A 43 1.60 -12.99 -1.35
N TYR A 44 1.50 -13.30 -0.05
CA TYR A 44 1.00 -14.58 0.42
C TYR A 44 -0.53 -14.66 0.42
N SER A 45 -1.20 -13.72 1.09
CA SER A 45 -2.66 -13.76 1.19
C SER A 45 -3.38 -13.17 -0.02
N ARG A 46 -2.66 -12.50 -0.93
CA ARG A 46 -3.22 -11.71 -2.04
C ARG A 46 -4.24 -10.66 -1.58
N LYS A 47 -4.27 -10.33 -0.29
CA LYS A 47 -5.10 -9.26 0.24
C LYS A 47 -4.57 -7.92 -0.28
N ARG A 48 -5.48 -7.14 -0.84
CA ARG A 48 -5.21 -5.78 -1.31
C ARG A 48 -5.88 -4.80 -0.37
N VAL A 49 -5.07 -3.91 0.21
CA VAL A 49 -5.54 -2.77 0.98
C VAL A 49 -5.32 -1.51 0.13
N LEU A 50 -6.31 -0.62 0.15
CA LEU A 50 -6.30 0.63 -0.62
C LEU A 50 -6.56 1.78 0.35
N LYS A 51 -5.76 2.85 0.23
CA LYS A 51 -5.92 4.05 1.04
C LYS A 51 -5.73 5.30 0.19
N ILE A 52 -6.59 6.28 0.39
CA ILE A 52 -6.45 7.61 -0.22
C ILE A 52 -5.82 8.55 0.81
N VAL A 53 -4.76 9.25 0.40
CA VAL A 53 -4.03 10.21 1.23
C VAL A 53 -3.98 11.57 0.55
N LYS A 54 -3.92 12.63 1.35
CA LYS A 54 -3.88 14.02 0.87
C LYS A 54 -2.47 14.50 0.52
N GLU A 55 -1.45 13.74 0.90
CA GLU A 55 -0.05 14.10 0.70
C GLU A 55 0.80 12.86 0.40
N LYS A 56 1.87 13.07 -0.36
CA LYS A 56 2.90 12.04 -0.60
C LYS A 56 4.01 12.22 0.42
N SER A 57 3.78 11.78 1.65
CA SER A 57 4.76 11.85 2.75
C SER A 57 5.17 10.47 3.24
N THR A 58 6.36 10.41 3.85
CA THR A 58 6.86 9.21 4.53
C THR A 58 5.99 8.87 5.75
N TYR A 59 5.39 9.88 6.38
CA TYR A 59 4.49 9.72 7.52
C TYR A 59 3.23 8.93 7.15
N GLU A 60 2.54 9.32 6.07
CA GLU A 60 1.35 8.62 5.60
C GLU A 60 1.66 7.17 5.21
N THR A 61 2.83 6.94 4.60
CA THR A 61 3.29 5.59 4.23
C THR A 61 3.60 4.74 5.47
N GLY A 62 4.24 5.31 6.49
CA GLY A 62 4.53 4.62 7.76
C GLY A 62 3.26 4.26 8.53
N LYS A 63 2.27 5.17 8.55
CA LYS A 63 0.96 4.91 9.14
C LYS A 63 0.24 3.78 8.41
N TYR A 64 0.28 3.78 7.07
CA TYR A 64 -0.29 2.72 6.24
C TYR A 64 0.35 1.35 6.51
N LEU A 65 1.67 1.30 6.67
CA LEU A 65 2.38 0.07 7.04
C LEU A 65 1.92 -0.49 8.40
N GLY A 66 1.74 0.37 9.41
CA GLY A 66 1.23 -0.03 10.72
C GLY A 66 -0.21 -0.56 10.67
N GLU A 67 -1.05 0.00 9.80
CA GLU A 67 -2.43 -0.48 9.58
C GLU A 67 -2.45 -1.88 8.95
N ILE A 68 -1.54 -2.16 8.01
CA ILE A 68 -1.38 -3.50 7.40
C ILE A 68 -0.86 -4.51 8.43
N SER A 69 0.15 -4.16 9.24
CA SER A 69 0.73 -5.09 10.21
C SER A 69 -0.24 -5.47 11.32
N ASN A 70 -1.12 -4.54 11.72
CA ASN A 70 -2.02 -4.73 12.84
C ASN A 70 -3.30 -5.49 12.49
N GLY A 71 -3.43 -5.99 11.24
CA GLY A 71 -4.50 -6.91 10.86
C GLY A 71 -5.90 -6.36 11.10
N THR A 72 -6.17 -5.15 10.57
CA THR A 72 -7.54 -4.63 10.49
C THR A 72 -8.36 -5.32 9.41
#